data_AF-A0AAV7H9P8-F1
#
_entry.id   AF-A0AAV7H9P8-F1
#
_cell.length_a   1.000
_cell.length_b   1.000
_cell.length_c   1.000
_cell.angle_alpha   90.00
_cell.angle_beta   90.00
_cell.angle_gamma   90.00
#
_symmetry.space_group_name_H-M   'P 1'
#
loop_
_entity.id
_entity.type
_entity.pdbx_description
1 polymer ?
#
loop_
_entity_poly.entity_id
_entity_poly.type
_entity_poly.pdbx_seq_one_letter_code
_entity_poly.pdbx_strand_id
1 'polypeptide(L)'
;MVGRSPVNLSIRLLLLSNMTIMRAAFGKGSAQQKKFLLAMKKTLKYLSGFNVVDLFPSLLFLAEIMSTQGLDGVLNEIIEENEKKLDGFDTNEDLVDDLLRIKTSGEIDLSLIK
;
A
#
# COMPACT_ATOMS: atom_id res chain seq x y z
N MET A 1 -11.85 22.09 34.91
CA MET A 1 -10.55 22.12 34.21
C MET A 1 -10.38 20.81 33.47
N VAL A 2 -10.42 20.80 32.14
CA VAL A 2 -10.15 19.59 31.34
C VAL A 2 -8.65 19.32 31.44
N GLY A 3 -8.27 18.27 32.19
CA GLY A 3 -6.88 17.89 32.38
C GLY A 3 -6.24 17.51 31.04
N ARG A 4 -5.06 18.06 30.75
CA ARG A 4 -4.25 17.66 29.59
C ARG A 4 -3.77 16.23 29.83
N SER A 5 -4.40 15.25 29.18
CA SER A 5 -3.90 13.88 29.17
C SER A 5 -2.69 13.78 28.23
N PRO A 6 -1.66 12.99 28.58
CA PRO A 6 -0.55 12.72 27.68
C PRO A 6 -1.06 12.15 26.36
N VAL A 7 -0.55 12.67 25.25
CA VAL A 7 -0.91 12.22 23.91
C VAL A 7 0.25 11.43 23.33
N ASN A 8 0.00 10.21 22.86
CA ASN A 8 0.98 9.43 22.11
C ASN A 8 1.12 9.99 20.68
N LEU A 9 2.09 10.88 20.47
CA LEU A 9 2.35 11.53 19.19
C LEU A 9 2.78 10.54 18.10
N SER A 10 3.55 9.51 18.45
CA SER A 10 3.99 8.48 17.49
C SER A 10 2.81 7.77 16.83
N ILE A 11 1.82 7.35 17.64
CA ILE A 11 0.59 6.73 17.11
C ILE A 11 -0.19 7.71 16.23
N ARG A 12 -0.29 8.98 16.63
CA ARG A 12 -1.02 9.98 15.86
C ARG A 12 -0.37 10.31 14.52
N LEU A 13 0.95 10.46 14.50
CA LEU A 13 1.69 10.74 13.28
C LEU A 13 1.62 9.54 12.32
N LEU A 14 1.77 8.32 12.84
CA LEU A 14 1.61 7.10 12.05
C LEU A 14 0.22 7.02 11.40
N LEU A 15 -0.85 7.28 12.17
CA LEU A 15 -2.21 7.27 11.63
C LEU A 15 -2.43 8.36 10.58
N LEU A 16 -1.88 9.56 10.81
CA LEU A 16 -1.97 10.68 9.88
C LEU A 16 -1.26 10.36 8.57
N SER A 17 0.01 9.92 8.62
CA SER A 17 0.78 9.55 7.43
C SER A 17 0.10 8.44 6.64
N ASN A 18 -0.36 7.39 7.31
CA ASN A 18 -1.07 6.30 6.65
C ASN A 18 -2.38 6.79 6.00
N MET A 19 -3.17 7.61 6.69
CA MET A 19 -4.40 8.17 6.11
C MET A 19 -4.12 9.01 4.86
N THR A 20 -3.06 9.83 4.89
CA THR A 20 -2.64 10.66 3.76
C THR A 20 -2.19 9.82 2.57
N ILE A 21 -1.28 8.86 2.78
CA ILE A 21 -0.77 7.97 1.73
C ILE A 21 -1.92 7.18 1.10
N MET A 22 -2.78 6.56 1.93
CA MET A 22 -3.90 5.77 1.42
C MET A 22 -4.90 6.59 0.61
N ARG A 23 -5.16 7.85 1.01
CA ARG A 23 -6.05 8.74 0.25
C ARG A 23 -5.44 9.18 -1.08
N ALA A 24 -4.12 9.36 -1.13
CA ALA A 24 -3.43 9.71 -2.36
C ALA A 24 -3.33 8.51 -3.31
N ALA A 25 -3.06 7.33 -2.76
CA ALA A 25 -2.87 6.11 -3.54
C ALA A 25 -4.18 5.52 -4.10
N PHE A 26 -5.26 5.52 -3.30
CA PHE A 26 -6.50 4.78 -3.61
C PHE A 26 -7.76 5.66 -3.60
N GLY A 27 -7.60 6.98 -3.62
CA GLY A 27 -8.71 7.93 -3.44
C GLY A 27 -9.31 7.95 -2.03
N LYS A 28 -10.27 8.86 -1.80
CA LYS A 28 -10.88 9.06 -0.48
C LYS A 28 -12.01 8.05 -0.22
N GLY A 29 -11.85 7.23 0.83
CA GLY A 29 -12.93 6.38 1.33
C GLY A 29 -13.16 5.10 0.52
N SER A 30 -12.20 4.71 -0.34
CA SER A 30 -12.29 3.50 -1.15
C SER A 30 -12.28 2.24 -0.29
N ALA A 31 -12.93 1.18 -0.78
CA ALA A 31 -12.84 -0.14 -0.18
C ALA A 31 -11.39 -0.66 -0.18
N GLN A 32 -10.65 -0.31 -1.24
CA GLN A 32 -9.24 -0.58 -1.46
C GLN A 32 -8.36 -0.05 -0.31
N GLN A 33 -8.56 1.20 0.12
CA GLN A 33 -7.87 1.77 1.28
C GLN A 33 -8.02 0.91 2.55
N LYS A 34 -9.22 0.38 2.83
CA LYS A 34 -9.46 -0.45 4.02
C LYS A 34 -8.80 -1.83 3.89
N LYS A 35 -8.93 -2.48 2.72
CA LYS A 35 -8.33 -3.79 2.43
C LYS A 35 -6.79 -3.71 2.54
N PHE A 36 -6.18 -2.73 1.89
CA PHE A 36 -4.73 -2.52 1.92
C PHE A 36 -4.22 -2.22 3.33
N LEU A 37 -4.89 -1.35 4.09
CA LEU A 37 -4.48 -1.03 5.47
C LEU A 37 -4.52 -2.27 6.38
N LEU A 38 -5.50 -3.15 6.23
CA LEU A 38 -5.58 -4.41 6.97
C LEU A 38 -4.46 -5.37 6.59
N ALA A 39 -4.17 -5.50 5.29
CA ALA A 39 -3.05 -6.30 4.80
C ALA A 39 -1.72 -5.77 5.34
N MET A 40 -1.48 -4.47 5.20
CA MET A 40 -0.27 -3.79 5.67
C MET A 40 -0.09 -3.94 7.18
N LYS A 41 -1.16 -3.86 8.00
CA LYS A 41 -1.06 -4.11 9.44
C LYS A 41 -0.65 -5.56 9.76
N LYS A 42 -1.17 -6.54 9.02
CA LYS A 42 -0.76 -7.95 9.18
C LYS A 42 0.71 -8.11 8.79
N THR A 43 1.11 -7.57 7.65
CA THR A 43 2.50 -7.56 7.16
C THR A 43 3.45 -6.90 8.17
N LEU A 44 3.10 -5.72 8.68
CA LEU A 44 3.91 -5.00 9.67
C LEU A 44 4.00 -5.74 11.02
N LYS A 45 2.97 -6.50 11.40
CA LYS A 45 3.03 -7.38 12.58
C LYS A 45 4.07 -8.49 12.41
N TYR A 46 4.20 -9.04 11.20
CA TYR A 46 5.26 -10.00 10.88
C TYR A 46 6.65 -9.32 10.80
N LEU A 47 6.70 -8.06 10.39
CA LEU A 47 7.92 -7.24 10.32
C LEU A 47 8.39 -6.67 11.68
N SER A 48 7.67 -6.93 12.78
CA SER A 48 7.95 -6.40 14.12
C SER A 48 9.27 -6.89 14.74
N GLY A 49 10.13 -7.59 14.00
CA GLY A 49 11.47 -8.02 14.40
C GLY A 49 12.56 -7.41 13.52
N PHE A 50 12.74 -6.09 13.56
CA PHE A 50 13.84 -5.37 12.90
C PHE A 50 13.93 -5.50 11.38
N ASN A 51 14.76 -4.63 10.80
CA ASN A 51 14.95 -4.50 9.37
C ASN A 51 15.78 -5.68 8.84
N VAL A 52 15.09 -6.80 8.61
CA VAL A 52 15.72 -8.10 8.39
C VAL A 52 16.50 -8.14 7.06
N VAL A 53 16.07 -7.35 6.08
CA VAL A 53 16.68 -7.27 4.75
C VAL A 53 17.98 -6.45 4.76
N ASP A 54 18.07 -5.45 5.64
CA ASP A 54 19.28 -4.62 5.79
C ASP A 54 20.36 -5.28 6.66
N LEU A 55 20.01 -6.21 7.56
CA LEU A 55 20.98 -6.94 8.39
C LEU A 55 21.47 -8.24 7.75
N PHE A 56 20.66 -8.90 6.92
CA PHE A 56 21.00 -10.19 6.32
C PHE A 56 20.31 -10.35 4.94
N PRO A 57 21.03 -10.09 3.83
CA PRO A 57 20.52 -10.22 2.46
C PRO A 57 19.91 -11.58 2.12
N SER A 58 20.25 -12.63 2.88
CA SER A 58 19.69 -13.98 2.77
C SER A 58 18.21 -14.10 3.17
N LEU A 59 17.58 -13.02 3.66
CA LEU A 59 16.19 -12.98 4.10
C LEU A 59 15.22 -12.45 3.03
N LEU A 60 15.63 -12.42 1.75
CA LEU A 60 14.74 -12.23 0.60
C LEU A 60 13.50 -13.13 0.62
N PHE A 61 13.60 -14.33 1.20
CA PHE A 61 12.46 -15.23 1.38
C PHE A 61 11.37 -14.64 2.30
N LEU A 62 11.65 -13.66 3.17
CA LEU A 62 10.63 -12.93 3.93
C LEU A 62 9.84 -11.98 3.04
N ALA A 63 10.48 -11.34 2.05
CA ALA A 63 9.75 -10.61 1.01
C ALA A 63 8.85 -11.56 0.20
N GLU A 64 9.32 -12.78 -0.03
CA GLU A 64 8.56 -13.87 -0.66
C GLU A 64 7.43 -14.42 0.24
N ILE A 65 7.59 -14.45 1.56
CA ILE A 65 6.53 -14.80 2.52
C ILE A 65 5.49 -13.66 2.61
N MET A 66 5.95 -12.41 2.58
CA MET A 66 5.09 -11.23 2.56
C MET A 66 4.28 -11.10 1.26
N SER A 67 4.87 -11.47 0.13
CA SER A 67 4.16 -11.57 -1.15
C SER A 67 3.17 -12.75 -1.11
N THR A 68 3.60 -13.94 -0.69
CA THR A 68 2.76 -15.14 -0.79
C THR A 68 1.54 -15.20 0.14
N GLN A 69 1.46 -14.44 1.24
CA GLN A 69 0.41 -14.68 2.26
C GLN A 69 -0.54 -13.53 2.61
N GLY A 70 -0.47 -12.36 1.95
CA GLY A 70 -1.58 -11.42 2.17
C GLY A 70 -1.53 -10.04 1.52
N LEU A 71 -0.36 -9.57 1.08
CA LEU A 71 -0.30 -8.28 0.39
C LEU A 71 -0.54 -8.44 -1.11
N ASP A 72 0.00 -9.51 -1.72
CA ASP A 72 -0.11 -9.75 -3.15
C ASP A 72 -1.56 -9.96 -3.60
N GLY A 73 -2.32 -10.80 -2.87
CA GLY A 73 -3.75 -10.99 -3.17
C GLY A 73 -4.57 -9.69 -3.07
N VAL A 74 -4.27 -8.83 -2.10
CA VAL A 74 -4.95 -7.54 -1.94
C VAL A 74 -4.54 -6.55 -3.03
N LEU A 75 -3.28 -6.54 -3.43
CA LEU A 75 -2.79 -5.74 -4.55
C LEU A 75 -3.41 -6.19 -5.88
N ASN A 76 -3.51 -7.51 -6.11
CA ASN A 76 -4.16 -8.07 -7.29
C ASN A 76 -5.65 -7.70 -7.36
N GLU A 77 -6.39 -7.82 -6.26
CA GLU A 77 -7.78 -7.34 -6.20
C GLU A 77 -7.89 -5.84 -6.52
N ILE A 78 -6.98 -5.01 -6.00
CA ILE A 78 -6.97 -3.56 -6.28
C ILE A 78 -6.69 -3.30 -7.77
N ILE A 79 -5.73 -4.01 -8.37
CA ILE A 79 -5.42 -3.88 -9.80
C ILE A 79 -6.63 -4.28 -10.64
N GLU A 80 -7.24 -5.43 -10.38
CA GLU A 80 -8.43 -5.91 -11.12
C GLU A 80 -9.62 -4.95 -10.99
N GLU A 81 -9.84 -4.37 -9.81
CA GLU A 81 -10.90 -3.38 -9.58
C GLU A 81 -10.64 -2.10 -10.38
N ASN A 82 -9.39 -1.63 -10.50
CA ASN A 82 -9.03 -0.43 -11.25
C ASN A 82 -8.95 -0.66 -12.77
N GLU A 83 -8.52 -1.83 -13.24
CA GLU A 83 -8.58 -2.19 -14.66
C GLU A 83 -10.03 -2.17 -15.19
N LYS A 84 -11.01 -2.59 -14.38
CA LYS A 84 -12.44 -2.49 -14.73
C LYS A 84 -12.95 -1.05 -14.78
N LYS A 85 -12.33 -0.11 -14.06
CA LYS A 85 -12.71 1.31 -14.12
C LYS A 85 -12.23 1.95 -15.42
N LEU A 86 -11.11 1.51 -16.00
CA LEU A 86 -10.60 2.03 -17.27
C LEU A 86 -11.56 1.77 -18.45
N ASP A 87 -12.39 0.73 -18.35
CA ASP A 87 -13.47 0.44 -19.31
C ASP A 87 -14.74 1.30 -19.08
N GLY A 88 -14.80 2.07 -17.99
CA GLY A 88 -15.92 2.92 -17.61
C GLY A 88 -15.53 4.39 -17.45
N PHE A 89 -16.52 5.29 -17.45
CA PHE A 89 -16.29 6.72 -17.21
C PHE A 89 -16.35 6.99 -15.69
N ASP A 90 -15.34 6.57 -14.93
CA ASP A 90 -15.16 7.03 -13.55
C ASP A 90 -14.29 8.28 -13.53
N THR A 91 -14.70 9.30 -12.79
CA THR A 91 -14.04 10.63 -12.74
C THR A 91 -13.08 10.76 -11.57
N ASN A 92 -12.99 9.72 -10.75
CA ASN A 92 -12.23 9.73 -9.51
C ASN A 92 -10.92 8.94 -9.70
N GLU A 93 -10.08 9.43 -10.61
CA GLU A 93 -8.74 8.86 -10.87
C GLU A 93 -7.90 8.88 -9.59
N ASP A 94 -7.25 7.76 -9.30
CA ASP A 94 -6.24 7.64 -8.25
C ASP A 94 -4.87 7.23 -8.82
N LEU A 95 -3.87 7.17 -7.93
CA LEU A 95 -2.50 6.86 -8.36
C LEU A 95 -2.38 5.48 -9.01
N VAL A 96 -3.23 4.51 -8.64
CA VAL A 96 -3.21 3.18 -9.27
C VAL A 96 -3.67 3.28 -10.72
N ASP A 97 -4.67 4.10 -11.01
CA ASP A 97 -5.14 4.35 -12.38
C ASP A 97 -4.05 4.96 -13.25
N ASP A 98 -3.33 5.97 -12.73
CA ASP A 98 -2.18 6.57 -13.41
C ASP A 98 -1.07 5.54 -13.69
N LEU A 99 -0.72 4.71 -12.71
CA LEU A 99 0.29 3.65 -12.86
C LEU A 99 -0.13 2.60 -13.89
N LEU A 100 -1.40 2.21 -13.93
CA LEU A 100 -1.94 1.27 -14.92
C LEU A 100 -1.93 1.86 -16.32
N ARG A 101 -2.29 3.15 -16.48
CA ARG A 101 -2.20 3.86 -17.75
C ARG A 101 -0.77 3.86 -18.28
N ILE A 102 0.20 4.20 -17.41
CA ILE A 102 1.60 4.24 -17.80
C ILE A 102 2.11 2.84 -18.19
N LYS A 103 1.80 1.80 -17.40
CA LYS A 103 2.11 0.39 -17.73
C LYS A 103 1.57 0.01 -19.11
N THR A 104 0.34 0.40 -19.43
CA THR A 104 -0.34 0.06 -20.68
C THR A 104 0.22 0.84 -21.88
N SER A 105 0.58 2.12 -21.66
CA SER A 105 1.19 2.97 -22.69
C SER A 105 2.61 2.54 -23.09
N GLY A 106 3.29 1.74 -22.25
CA GLY A 106 4.68 1.34 -22.46
C GLY A 106 5.69 2.47 -22.22
N GLU A 107 5.29 3.57 -21.58
CA GLU A 107 6.14 4.75 -21.34
C GLU A 107 7.24 4.52 -20.27
N ILE A 108 7.10 3.51 -19.40
CA ILE A 108 8.13 3.14 -18.41
C ILE A 108 8.96 1.97 -18.93
N ASP A 109 10.26 2.21 -19.11
CA ASP A 109 11.25 1.17 -19.32
C ASP A 109 11.60 0.47 -17.99
N LEU A 110 10.93 -0.65 -17.72
CA LEU A 110 11.20 -1.49 -16.54
C LEU A 110 12.45 -2.37 -16.67
N SER A 111 13.20 -2.28 -17.79
CA SER A 111 14.42 -3.07 -17.98
C SER A 111 15.54 -2.73 -17.00
N LEU A 112 15.44 -1.59 -16.30
CA LEU A 112 16.39 -1.12 -15.30
C LEU A 112 16.21 -1.71 -13.90
N ILE A 113 15.17 -2.54 -13.68
CA ILE A 113 14.85 -3.16 -12.38
C ILE A 113 15.08 -4.68 -12.41
N LYS A 114 15.94 -5.19 -13.29
CA LYS A 114 16.33 -6.60 -13.37
C LYS A 114 17.52 -6.94 -12.48
#